data_AF-A0A923YNV2-F1
#
_entry.id   AF-A0A923YNV2-F1
#
_cell.length_a   1.000
_cell.length_b   1.000
_cell.length_c   1.000
_cell.angle_alpha   90.00
_cell.angle_beta   90.00
_cell.angle_gamma   90.00
#
_symmetry.space_group_name_H-M   'P 1'
#
loop_
_entity.id
_entity.type
_entity.pdbx_description
1 polymer ?
#
loop_
_entity_poly.entity_id
_entity_poly.type
_entity_poly.pdbx_seq_one_letter_code
_entity_poly.pdbx_strand_id
1 'polypeptide(L)'
;MQKLKINVFGELWTLKKVVLNPMEKEYYLLIAARIKQPLYLAVLDPFFYYHLKLNAVDSLEQLPCEKVSGLLNTPKNQIEIWLDGKKIRKIKLDELNQEQYLFPLYKTKTRIVNNSYDQGVFIEQKEIGFIGNYEFKIERFNLENLQFNLLELKNQLLLQNVNYYNSNAIFKKKETLITYQNSYEL
;
A
#
# COMPACT_ATOMS: atom_id res chain seq x y z
N MET A 1 -10.94 -27.24 -9.98
CA MET A 1 -10.63 -26.02 -9.23
C MET A 1 -10.43 -24.89 -10.21
N GLN A 2 -11.16 -23.79 -10.03
CA GLN A 2 -11.03 -22.58 -10.84
C GLN A 2 -9.92 -21.69 -10.30
N LYS A 3 -9.29 -20.94 -11.20
CA LYS A 3 -8.32 -19.91 -10.88
C LYS A 3 -8.99 -18.54 -10.98
N LEU A 4 -9.23 -17.93 -9.83
CA LEU A 4 -9.66 -16.53 -9.75
C LEU A 4 -8.43 -15.63 -9.61
N LYS A 5 -8.38 -14.55 -10.36
CA LYS A 5 -7.30 -13.57 -10.33
C LYS A 5 -7.89 -12.16 -10.29
N ILE A 6 -7.44 -11.37 -9.32
CA ILE A 6 -7.82 -9.96 -9.16
C ILE A 6 -6.59 -9.11 -9.44
N ASN A 7 -6.63 -8.38 -10.55
CA ASN A 7 -5.59 -7.42 -10.90
C ASN A 7 -5.96 -6.03 -10.41
N VAL A 8 -5.00 -5.32 -9.86
CA VAL A 8 -5.19 -3.95 -9.40
C VAL A 8 -4.20 -3.04 -10.11
N PHE A 9 -4.73 -2.01 -10.78
CA PHE A 9 -3.97 -0.99 -11.51
C PHE A 9 -4.38 0.39 -11.02
N GLY A 10 -3.46 1.35 -11.14
CA GLY A 10 -3.72 2.75 -10.85
C GLY A 10 -2.62 3.36 -10.00
N GLU A 11 -3.01 4.22 -9.06
CA GLU A 11 -2.08 4.93 -8.18
C GLU A 11 -2.12 4.32 -6.77
N LEU A 12 -0.98 3.84 -6.28
CA LEU A 12 -0.80 3.38 -4.91
C LEU A 12 -0.27 4.54 -4.07
N TRP A 13 -0.89 4.77 -2.92
CA TRP A 13 -0.36 5.66 -1.90
C TRP A 13 0.17 4.83 -0.73
N THR A 14 1.33 5.24 -0.21
CA THR A 14 1.96 4.61 0.96
C THR A 14 2.49 5.68 1.90
N LEU A 15 2.17 5.56 3.18
CA LEU A 15 2.79 6.28 4.27
C LEU A 15 3.59 5.32 5.13
N LYS A 16 4.88 5.61 5.31
CA LYS A 16 5.81 4.85 6.15
C LYS A 16 6.17 5.72 7.37
N LYS A 17 5.96 5.22 8.58
CA LYS A 17 6.50 5.83 9.83
C LYS A 17 7.77 5.08 10.19
N VAL A 18 8.88 5.79 10.28
CA VAL A 18 10.18 5.19 10.62
C VAL A 18 10.16 4.77 12.10
N VAL A 19 10.50 3.51 12.37
CA VAL A 19 10.52 2.92 13.71
C VAL A 19 11.94 2.54 14.06
N LEU A 20 12.52 3.24 15.03
CA LEU A 20 13.88 3.02 15.51
C LEU A 20 13.86 2.88 17.02
N ASN A 21 14.67 1.97 17.54
CA ASN A 21 14.97 1.97 18.97
C ASN A 21 15.86 3.18 19.34
N PRO A 22 16.03 3.52 20.63
CA PRO A 22 16.79 4.69 21.04
C PRO A 22 18.24 4.73 20.52
N MET A 23 18.93 3.58 20.50
CA MET A 23 20.32 3.48 20.02
C MET A 23 20.40 3.67 18.50
N GLU A 24 19.48 3.07 17.76
CA GLU A 24 19.37 3.25 16.31
C GLU A 24 19.08 4.71 15.97
N LYS A 25 18.16 5.35 16.68
CA LYS A 25 17.82 6.76 16.46
C LYS A 25 19.04 7.67 16.62
N GLU A 26 19.80 7.51 17.70
CA GLU A 26 21.02 8.28 17.92
C GLU A 26 22.05 8.04 16.80
N TYR A 27 22.28 6.78 16.43
CA TYR A 27 23.19 6.44 15.33
C TYR A 27 22.77 7.07 14.00
N TYR A 28 21.48 6.99 13.65
CA TYR A 28 20.94 7.53 12.41
C TYR A 28 21.06 9.07 12.39
N LEU A 29 20.82 9.74 13.51
CA LEU A 29 21.03 11.19 13.65
C LEU A 29 22.50 11.58 13.46
N LEU A 30 23.45 10.82 14.01
CA LEU A 30 24.88 11.07 13.81
C LEU A 30 25.29 10.94 12.34
N ILE A 31 24.76 9.94 11.63
CA ILE A 31 25.03 9.77 10.20
C ILE A 31 24.38 10.89 9.38
N ALA A 32 23.14 11.27 9.68
CA ALA A 32 22.45 12.38 9.03
C ALA A 32 23.23 13.71 9.21
N ALA A 33 23.74 13.97 10.42
CA ALA A 33 24.57 15.13 10.71
C ALA A 33 25.88 15.14 9.91
N ARG A 34 26.52 13.98 9.71
CA ARG A 34 27.75 13.86 8.88
C ARG A 34 27.51 14.26 7.42
N ILE A 35 26.33 13.94 6.88
CA ILE A 35 25.92 14.35 5.53
C ILE A 35 25.22 15.72 5.50
N LYS A 36 25.22 16.45 6.64
CA LYS A 36 24.65 17.79 6.80
C LYS A 36 23.16 17.89 6.46
N GLN A 37 22.40 16.84 6.76
CA GLN A 37 20.95 16.82 6.57
C GLN A 37 20.23 16.47 7.87
N PRO A 38 19.01 16.99 8.09
CA PRO A 38 18.13 16.44 9.13
C PRO A 38 17.72 15.02 8.77
N LEU A 39 17.38 14.20 9.78
CA LEU A 39 17.11 12.77 9.60
C LEU A 39 16.01 12.51 8.55
N TYR A 40 14.92 13.29 8.55
CA TYR A 40 13.83 13.10 7.59
C TYR A 40 14.26 13.35 6.13
N LEU A 41 15.24 14.22 5.86
CA LEU A 41 15.79 14.33 4.50
C LEU A 41 16.81 13.23 4.21
N ALA A 42 17.64 12.92 5.21
CA ALA A 42 18.69 11.91 5.09
C ALA A 42 18.13 10.53 4.69
N VAL A 43 16.97 10.12 5.21
CA VAL A 43 16.36 8.83 4.87
C VAL A 43 15.95 8.72 3.39
N LEU A 44 15.82 9.82 2.66
CA LEU A 44 15.56 9.77 1.21
C LEU A 44 16.84 9.80 0.37
N ASP A 45 17.98 10.11 0.98
CA ASP A 45 19.27 10.14 0.29
C ASP A 45 19.81 8.72 0.10
N PRO A 46 20.02 8.23 -1.13
CA PRO A 46 20.58 6.90 -1.36
C PRO A 46 21.95 6.68 -0.70
N PHE A 47 22.75 7.73 -0.53
CA PHE A 47 24.06 7.64 0.10
C PHE A 47 23.99 7.53 1.63
N PHE A 48 22.87 7.90 2.26
CA PHE A 48 22.67 7.71 3.70
C PHE A 48 22.86 6.24 4.10
N TYR A 49 22.29 5.32 3.33
CA TYR A 49 22.39 3.87 3.56
C TYR A 49 23.81 3.33 3.39
N TYR A 50 24.55 3.87 2.41
CA TYR A 50 25.97 3.58 2.25
C TYR A 50 26.77 4.01 3.50
N HIS A 51 26.44 5.17 4.07
CA HIS A 51 27.10 5.68 5.28
C HIS A 51 26.66 4.97 6.58
N LEU A 52 25.45 4.39 6.62
CA LEU A 52 24.99 3.58 7.76
C LEU A 52 25.86 2.34 7.97
N LYS A 53 26.37 1.72 6.88
CA LYS A 53 27.15 0.47 6.91
C LYS A 53 26.44 -0.68 7.64
N LEU A 54 25.12 -0.72 7.54
CA LEU A 54 24.29 -1.78 8.12
C LEU A 54 23.80 -2.70 7.00
N ASN A 55 24.26 -3.94 6.97
CA ASN A 55 23.84 -4.92 5.96
C ASN A 55 22.33 -5.21 6.00
N ALA A 56 21.68 -4.99 7.14
CA ALA A 56 20.25 -5.20 7.31
C ALA A 56 19.38 -4.06 6.74
N VAL A 57 19.98 -2.89 6.49
CA VAL A 57 19.29 -1.68 6.01
C VAL A 57 20.17 -1.01 4.95
N ASP A 58 20.15 -1.57 3.74
CA ASP A 58 20.94 -1.06 2.59
C ASP A 58 20.19 -0.03 1.73
N SER A 59 18.90 0.16 2.00
CA SER A 59 18.00 0.98 1.17
C SER A 59 16.74 1.39 1.91
N LEU A 60 16.00 2.34 1.34
CA LEU A 60 14.72 2.83 1.84
C LEU A 60 13.66 1.72 2.00
N GLU A 61 13.69 0.69 1.16
CA GLU A 61 12.71 -0.40 1.25
C GLU A 61 12.95 -1.33 2.45
N GLN A 62 14.21 -1.42 2.90
CA GLN A 62 14.63 -2.19 4.07
C GLN A 62 14.57 -1.37 5.37
N LEU A 63 14.33 -0.06 5.30
CA LEU A 63 14.20 0.78 6.48
C LEU A 63 13.05 0.28 7.39
N PRO A 64 13.29 0.08 8.71
CA PRO A 64 12.26 -0.38 9.63
C PRO A 64 11.15 0.67 9.72
N CYS A 65 9.97 0.30 9.22
CA CYS A 65 8.83 1.20 9.16
C CYS A 65 7.52 0.46 9.47
N GLU A 66 6.64 1.14 10.19
CA GLU A 66 5.21 0.86 10.13
C GLU A 66 4.65 1.45 8.83
N LYS A 67 3.89 0.65 8.06
CA LYS A 67 3.42 1.05 6.73
C LYS A 67 1.90 1.00 6.65
N VAL A 68 1.31 2.07 6.13
CA VAL A 68 -0.09 2.12 5.69
C VAL A 68 -0.08 2.37 4.19
N SER A 69 -0.79 1.54 3.43
CA SER A 69 -0.87 1.69 1.97
C SER A 69 -2.21 1.24 1.42
N GLY A 70 -2.54 1.74 0.22
CA GLY A 70 -3.67 1.28 -0.56
C GLY A 70 -3.80 2.00 -1.89
N LEU A 71 -4.58 1.41 -2.80
CA LEU A 71 -4.90 2.02 -4.09
C LEU A 71 -5.79 3.25 -3.87
N LEU A 72 -5.39 4.38 -4.44
CA LEU A 72 -6.15 5.61 -4.40
C LEU A 72 -7.40 5.55 -5.27
N ASN A 73 -8.41 6.29 -4.85
CA ASN A 73 -9.59 6.53 -5.65
C ASN A 73 -9.35 7.64 -6.70
N THR A 74 -8.64 7.32 -7.78
CA THR A 74 -8.40 8.27 -8.89
C THR A 74 -8.96 7.73 -10.20
N PRO A 75 -9.21 8.58 -11.21
CA PRO A 75 -9.71 8.14 -12.51
C PRO A 75 -8.82 7.11 -13.24
N LYS A 76 -7.56 6.97 -12.79
CA LYS A 76 -6.58 6.03 -13.34
C LYS A 76 -6.70 4.62 -12.73
N ASN A 77 -7.51 4.45 -11.69
CA ASN A 77 -7.65 3.15 -11.04
C ASN A 77 -8.50 2.18 -11.86
N GLN A 78 -8.15 0.91 -11.73
CA GLN A 78 -8.85 -0.17 -12.39
C GLN A 78 -8.61 -1.46 -11.62
N ILE A 79 -9.68 -2.15 -11.27
CA ILE A 79 -9.63 -3.49 -10.69
C ILE A 79 -10.26 -4.45 -11.71
N GLU A 80 -9.57 -5.53 -12.03
CA GLU A 80 -10.05 -6.53 -12.98
C GLU A 80 -10.23 -7.88 -12.30
N ILE A 81 -11.36 -8.51 -12.57
CA ILE A 81 -11.70 -9.85 -12.10
C ILE A 81 -11.55 -10.81 -13.28
N TRP A 82 -10.68 -11.80 -13.12
CA TRP A 82 -10.36 -12.82 -14.11
C TRP A 82 -10.68 -14.20 -13.56
N LEU A 83 -11.40 -15.02 -14.34
CA LEU A 83 -11.71 -16.39 -14.01
C LEU A 83 -11.19 -17.31 -15.12
N ASP A 84 -10.34 -18.27 -14.76
CA ASP A 84 -9.75 -19.25 -15.69
C ASP A 84 -9.13 -18.59 -16.95
N GLY A 85 -8.43 -17.48 -16.73
CA GLY A 85 -7.73 -16.73 -17.78
C GLY A 85 -8.62 -15.80 -18.61
N LYS A 86 -9.93 -15.73 -18.34
CA LYS A 86 -10.85 -14.80 -19.01
C LYS A 86 -11.22 -13.66 -18.08
N LYS A 87 -11.13 -12.43 -18.58
CA LYS A 87 -11.62 -11.24 -17.87
C LYS A 87 -13.14 -11.29 -17.84
N ILE A 88 -13.72 -11.38 -16.65
CA ILE A 88 -15.17 -11.43 -16.47
C ILE A 88 -15.75 -10.09 -16.02
N ARG A 89 -14.93 -9.23 -15.38
CA ARG A 89 -15.37 -7.91 -14.93
C ARG A 89 -14.21 -6.94 -14.80
N LYS A 90 -14.52 -5.66 -14.99
CA LYS A 90 -13.68 -4.50 -14.69
C LYS A 90 -14.50 -3.58 -13.79
N ILE A 91 -13.92 -3.11 -12.69
CA ILE A 91 -14.59 -2.24 -11.72
C ILE A 91 -13.67 -1.05 -11.39
N LYS A 92 -14.26 0.10 -11.12
CA LYS A 92 -13.61 1.27 -10.53
C LYS A 92 -13.68 1.22 -9.01
N LEU A 93 -12.81 1.95 -8.32
CA LEU A 93 -12.86 1.98 -6.85
C LEU A 93 -14.11 2.71 -6.32
N ASP A 94 -14.60 3.73 -7.03
CA ASP A 94 -15.87 4.39 -6.71
C ASP A 94 -17.05 3.43 -6.60
N GLU A 95 -17.08 2.36 -7.41
CA GLU A 95 -18.13 1.33 -7.36
C GLU A 95 -18.11 0.51 -6.05
N LEU A 96 -17.04 0.61 -5.27
CA LEU A 96 -16.92 0.00 -3.95
C LEU A 96 -17.43 0.94 -2.82
N ASN A 97 -17.71 2.21 -3.13
CA ASN A 97 -18.28 3.13 -2.16
C ASN A 97 -19.79 2.87 -2.01
N GLN A 98 -20.17 2.17 -0.94
CA GLN A 98 -21.56 1.77 -0.70
C GLN A 98 -22.51 2.96 -0.47
N GLU A 99 -22.00 4.12 -0.04
CA GLU A 99 -22.83 5.31 0.21
C GLU A 99 -23.45 5.89 -1.06
N GLN A 100 -22.93 5.53 -2.24
CA GLN A 100 -23.41 6.02 -3.54
C GLN A 100 -24.56 5.19 -4.11
N TYR A 101 -24.91 4.05 -3.50
CA TYR A 101 -25.87 3.09 -4.07
C TYR A 101 -26.97 2.72 -3.07
N LEU A 102 -28.20 2.54 -3.57
CA LEU A 102 -29.32 2.01 -2.77
C LEU A 102 -29.08 0.56 -2.31
N PHE A 103 -28.31 -0.20 -3.11
CA PHE A 103 -27.92 -1.57 -2.81
C PHE A 103 -26.42 -1.73 -3.09
N PRO A 104 -25.63 -2.27 -2.15
CA PRO A 104 -24.22 -2.54 -2.38
C PRO A 104 -23.99 -3.49 -3.57
N LEU A 105 -23.16 -3.07 -4.51
CA LEU A 105 -22.79 -3.90 -5.68
C LEU A 105 -21.76 -4.98 -5.34
N TYR A 106 -20.97 -4.74 -4.28
CA TYR A 106 -19.89 -5.59 -3.84
C TYR A 106 -19.83 -5.64 -2.32
N LYS A 107 -19.38 -6.77 -1.80
CA LYS A 107 -19.06 -6.90 -0.39
C LYS A 107 -17.79 -6.12 -0.08
N THR A 108 -17.92 -5.10 0.77
CA THR A 108 -16.79 -4.30 1.23
C THR A 108 -16.70 -4.33 2.75
N LYS A 109 -15.50 -4.13 3.27
CA LYS A 109 -15.25 -3.92 4.69
C LYS A 109 -14.35 -2.70 4.83
N THR A 110 -14.89 -1.62 5.40
CA THR A 110 -14.16 -0.38 5.59
C THR A 110 -13.65 -0.29 7.03
N ARG A 111 -12.37 0.03 7.19
CA ARG A 111 -11.78 0.45 8.47
C ARG A 111 -11.53 1.95 8.40
N ILE A 112 -12.04 2.69 9.38
CA ILE A 112 -11.75 4.13 9.52
C ILE A 112 -10.55 4.27 10.44
N VAL A 113 -9.56 5.07 10.03
CA VAL A 113 -8.42 5.39 10.88
C VAL A 113 -8.40 6.90 11.13
N ASN A 114 -8.64 7.26 12.39
CA ASN A 114 -8.40 8.61 12.90
C ASN A 114 -6.91 8.68 13.26
N ASN A 115 -6.08 9.25 12.39
CA ASN A 115 -4.67 9.43 12.72
C ASN A 115 -4.52 10.50 13.82
N SER A 116 -4.23 10.09 15.05
CA SER A 116 -3.40 10.90 15.96
C SER A 116 -1.96 10.70 15.51
N TYR A 117 -1.37 11.72 14.88
CA TYR A 117 0.03 11.65 14.49
C TYR A 117 0.90 11.82 15.74
N ASP A 118 1.46 10.71 16.20
CA ASP A 118 2.55 10.77 17.18
C ASP A 118 3.83 11.29 16.50
N GLN A 119 4.69 11.96 17.27
CA GLN A 119 5.94 12.51 16.78
C GLN A 119 6.81 11.44 16.07
N GLY A 120 7.49 11.85 15.01
CA GLY A 120 8.41 10.98 14.29
C GLY A 120 8.67 11.37 12.83
N VAL A 121 9.52 10.58 12.18
CA VAL A 121 9.87 10.73 10.77
C VAL A 121 8.90 9.91 9.91
N PHE A 122 8.29 10.57 8.94
CA PHE A 122 7.34 9.99 8.00
C PHE A 122 7.87 10.09 6.57
N ILE A 123 7.57 9.09 5.75
CA ILE A 123 7.86 9.06 4.33
C ILE A 123 6.54 8.79 3.59
N GLU A 124 6.16 9.72 2.74
CA GLU A 124 5.01 9.61 1.84
C GLU A 124 5.49 9.25 0.44
N GLN A 125 4.88 8.23 -0.16
CA GLN A 125 5.21 7.76 -1.50
C GLN A 125 3.94 7.54 -2.32
N LYS A 126 3.95 7.96 -3.57
CA LYS A 126 2.95 7.57 -4.58
C LYS A 126 3.63 6.82 -5.70
N GLU A 127 2.97 5.77 -6.14
CA GLU A 127 3.40 4.96 -7.26
C GLU A 127 2.26 4.81 -8.25
N ILE A 128 2.58 4.61 -9.54
CA ILE A 128 1.59 4.32 -10.58
C ILE A 128 1.96 3.05 -11.32
N GLY A 129 0.97 2.26 -11.72
CA GLY A 129 1.16 1.09 -12.59
C GLY A 129 0.33 -0.11 -12.16
N PHE A 130 0.94 -1.30 -12.23
CA PHE A 130 0.35 -2.55 -11.80
C PHE A 130 0.64 -2.77 -10.31
N ILE A 131 -0.34 -2.41 -9.48
CA ILE A 131 -0.21 -2.34 -8.02
C ILE A 131 -0.19 -3.73 -7.37
N GLY A 132 -0.86 -4.71 -7.97
CA GLY A 132 -0.83 -6.06 -7.43
C GLY A 132 -1.77 -7.04 -8.10
N ASN A 133 -1.54 -8.31 -7.77
CA ASN A 133 -2.30 -9.45 -8.25
C ASN A 133 -2.64 -10.36 -7.07
N TYR A 134 -3.94 -10.59 -6.85
CA TYR A 134 -4.44 -11.57 -5.89
C TYR A 134 -4.92 -12.80 -6.65
N GLU A 135 -4.21 -13.92 -6.49
CA GLU A 135 -4.62 -15.21 -7.07
C GLU A 135 -5.24 -16.11 -6.01
N PHE A 136 -6.41 -16.67 -6.33
CA PHE A 136 -7.14 -17.61 -5.49
C PHE A 136 -7.38 -18.91 -6.25
N LYS A 137 -7.22 -20.03 -5.55
CA LYS A 137 -7.66 -21.34 -6.01
C LYS A 137 -8.98 -21.65 -5.31
N ILE A 138 -10.06 -21.79 -6.08
CA ILE A 138 -11.42 -21.92 -5.57
C ILE A 138 -12.14 -23.07 -6.27
N GLU A 139 -13.17 -23.65 -5.65
CA GLU A 139 -13.96 -24.70 -6.29
C GLU A 139 -14.89 -24.12 -7.33
N ARG A 140 -15.69 -23.12 -6.93
CA ARG A 140 -16.64 -22.41 -7.76
C ARG A 140 -16.63 -20.92 -7.43
N PHE A 141 -16.56 -20.09 -8.46
CA PHE A 141 -16.65 -18.65 -8.32
C PHE A 141 -18.06 -18.21 -7.92
N ASN A 142 -18.12 -17.40 -6.88
CA ASN A 142 -19.29 -16.66 -6.44
C ASN A 142 -18.83 -15.25 -6.05
N LEU A 143 -19.45 -14.22 -6.64
CA LEU A 143 -19.09 -12.83 -6.39
C LEU A 143 -19.30 -12.43 -4.92
N GLU A 144 -20.31 -12.98 -4.25
CA GLU A 144 -20.63 -12.70 -2.84
C GLU A 144 -19.52 -13.12 -1.85
N ASN A 145 -18.67 -14.05 -2.29
CA ASN A 145 -17.53 -14.52 -1.50
C ASN A 145 -16.31 -13.62 -1.65
N LEU A 146 -16.30 -12.68 -2.60
CA LEU A 146 -15.23 -11.73 -2.83
C LEU A 146 -15.45 -10.48 -1.97
N GLN A 147 -14.51 -10.17 -1.09
CA GLN A 147 -14.56 -9.01 -0.20
C GLN A 147 -13.42 -8.05 -0.49
N PHE A 148 -13.74 -6.78 -0.68
CA PHE A 148 -12.75 -5.70 -0.80
C PHE A 148 -12.56 -5.02 0.56
N ASN A 149 -11.33 -4.97 1.05
CA ASN A 149 -11.02 -4.32 2.33
C ASN A 149 -10.49 -2.91 2.06
N LEU A 150 -11.24 -1.94 2.55
CA LEU A 150 -11.03 -0.53 2.33
C LEU A 150 -10.52 0.13 3.62
N LEU A 151 -9.69 1.14 3.46
CA LEU A 151 -9.24 2.03 4.52
C LEU A 151 -9.72 3.43 4.21
N GLU A 152 -10.40 4.05 5.16
CA GLU A 152 -10.74 5.46 5.09
C GLU A 152 -9.76 6.26 5.96
N LEU A 153 -9.05 7.19 5.33
CA LEU A 153 -8.04 8.03 5.95
C LEU A 153 -8.18 9.46 5.42
N LYS A 154 -8.45 10.43 6.31
CA LYS A 154 -8.60 11.86 5.94
C LYS A 154 -9.55 12.08 4.74
N ASN A 155 -10.72 11.43 4.77
CA ASN A 155 -11.72 11.45 3.69
C ASN A 155 -11.24 10.87 2.36
N GLN A 156 -10.14 10.10 2.36
CA GLN A 156 -9.70 9.32 1.21
C GLN A 156 -9.99 7.85 1.44
N LEU A 157 -10.60 7.22 0.44
CA LEU A 157 -10.87 5.79 0.42
C LEU A 157 -9.74 5.05 -0.31
N LEU A 158 -9.14 4.07 0.35
CA LEU A 158 -8.00 3.32 -0.13
C LEU A 158 -8.33 1.82 -0.17
N LEU A 159 -8.09 1.13 -1.29
CA LEU A 159 -8.17 -0.34 -1.31
C LEU A 159 -6.86 -0.94 -0.78
N GLN A 160 -6.93 -1.65 0.34
CA GLN A 160 -5.76 -2.28 0.95
C GLN A 160 -5.50 -3.67 0.40
N ASN A 161 -6.54 -4.50 0.34
CA ASN A 161 -6.45 -5.86 -0.17
C ASN A 161 -7.83 -6.42 -0.54
N VAL A 162 -7.79 -7.60 -1.17
CA VAL A 162 -8.97 -8.35 -1.59
C VAL A 162 -8.87 -9.74 -1.00
N ASN A 163 -9.97 -10.22 -0.41
CA ASN A 163 -10.09 -11.55 0.15
C ASN A 163 -11.17 -12.34 -0.57
N TYR A 164 -11.03 -13.66 -0.59
CA TYR A 164 -12.08 -14.57 -1.02
C TYR A 164 -12.36 -15.57 0.10
N TYR A 165 -13.64 -15.82 0.42
CA TYR A 165 -14.03 -16.68 1.52
C TYR A 165 -13.35 -18.06 1.46
N ASN A 166 -12.79 -18.50 2.61
CA ASN A 166 -12.06 -19.77 2.78
C ASN A 166 -10.93 -20.00 1.76
N SER A 167 -10.33 -18.94 1.21
CA SER A 167 -9.20 -19.05 0.30
C SER A 167 -8.11 -18.06 0.68
N ASN A 168 -6.88 -18.55 0.75
CA ASN A 168 -5.71 -17.71 0.94
C ASN A 168 -5.31 -17.11 -0.40
N ALA A 169 -5.20 -15.78 -0.44
CA ALA A 169 -4.66 -15.09 -1.60
C ALA A 169 -3.17 -15.36 -1.74
N ILE A 170 -2.71 -15.67 -2.95
CA ILE A 170 -1.30 -15.54 -3.31
C ILE A 170 -1.13 -14.14 -3.90
N PHE A 171 -0.51 -13.25 -3.15
CA PHE A 171 -0.16 -11.92 -3.65
C PHE A 171 1.08 -12.01 -4.53
N LYS A 172 1.00 -11.50 -5.77
CA LYS A 172 2.11 -11.49 -6.73
C LYS A 172 2.51 -10.07 -7.13
N LYS A 173 3.81 -9.99 -7.46
CA LYS A 173 4.66 -8.85 -7.88
C LYS A 173 3.93 -7.58 -8.35
N LYS A 174 4.42 -6.44 -7.85
CA LYS A 174 4.09 -5.10 -8.31
C LYS A 174 4.99 -4.69 -9.47
N GLU A 175 4.44 -4.01 -10.47
CA GLU A 175 5.20 -3.35 -11.53
C GLU A 175 4.77 -1.89 -11.56
N THR A 176 5.43 -1.09 -10.73
CA THR A 176 5.05 0.29 -10.44
C THR A 176 6.24 1.23 -10.62
N LEU A 177 5.93 2.50 -10.88
CA LEU A 177 6.89 3.60 -10.93
C LEU A 177 6.55 4.59 -9.81
N ILE A 178 7.55 4.97 -9.01
CA ILE A 178 7.40 6.06 -8.04
C ILE A 178 7.22 7.37 -8.80
N THR A 179 6.11 8.07 -8.53
CA THR A 179 5.78 9.37 -9.14
C THR A 179 5.88 10.52 -8.15
N TYR A 180 5.93 10.21 -6.86
CA TYR A 180 6.09 11.19 -5.79
C TYR A 180 6.74 10.51 -4.59
N GLN A 181 7.69 11.20 -3.97
CA GLN A 181 8.28 10.78 -2.71
C GLN A 181 8.64 12.03 -1.91
N ASN A 182 8.26 12.05 -0.64
CA ASN A 182 8.57 13.13 0.28
C ASN A 182 8.76 12.56 1.69
N SER A 183 9.54 13.25 2.52
CA SER A 183 9.68 12.91 3.93
C SER A 183 9.60 14.16 4.79
N TYR A 184 9.05 14.00 5.98
CA TYR A 184 8.82 15.08 6.93
C TYR A 184 8.86 14.54 8.36
N GLU A 185 9.08 15.43 9.31
CA GLU A 185 9.04 15.14 10.74
C GLU A 185 7.86 15.88 11.37
N LEU A 186 7.14 15.20 12.27
CA LEU A 186 6.07 15.77 13.10
C LEU A 186 6.48 15.76 14.57
#